data_AF-A0A7C4SHR7-F1
#
_entry.id   AF-A0A7C4SHR7-F1
#
_cell.length_a   1.000
_cell.length_b   1.000
_cell.length_c   1.000
_cell.angle_alpha   90.00
_cell.angle_beta   90.00
_cell.angle_gamma   90.00
#
_symmetry.space_group_name_H-M   'P 1'
#
loop_
_entity.id
_entity.type
_entity.pdbx_description
1 polymer ?
#
loop_
_entity_poly.entity_id
_entity_poly.type
_entity_poly.pdbx_seq_one_letter_code
_entity_poly.pdbx_strand_id
1 'polypeptide(L)'
;MPDSEKSSLLEHVVLISKEILNSTKSRVVSIKLRTLLRYAYVAYRQKTTNLNSIRGLVPRVRPPSRLTNQYFYREMERILRDNFNVKIENRRQFRYVVFYK
;
A
#
# COMPACT_ATOMS: atom_id res chain seq x y z
N MET A 1 21.00 -9.83 3.39
CA MET A 1 19.61 -10.31 3.22
C MET A 1 18.66 -9.13 2.99
N PRO A 2 18.62 -8.52 1.80
CA PRO A 2 17.72 -7.40 1.48
C PRO A 2 16.28 -7.82 1.17
N ASP A 3 16.06 -9.10 0.85
CA ASP A 3 14.77 -9.60 0.35
C ASP A 3 13.70 -9.78 1.44
N SER A 4 14.09 -10.00 2.70
CA SER A 4 13.13 -10.27 3.79
C SER A 4 12.26 -9.05 4.10
N GLU A 5 12.85 -7.86 4.25
CA GLU A 5 12.11 -6.63 4.54
C GLU A 5 11.18 -6.24 3.40
N LYS A 6 11.63 -6.45 2.16
CA LYS A 6 10.85 -6.16 0.96
C LYS A 6 9.61 -7.05 0.89
N SER A 7 9.79 -8.36 1.08
CA SER A 7 8.70 -9.33 1.11
C SER A 7 7.72 -9.05 2.26
N SER A 8 8.22 -8.81 3.48
CA SER A 8 7.36 -8.45 4.61
C SER A 8 6.58 -7.15 4.36
N LEU A 9 7.18 -6.16 3.67
CA LEU A 9 6.47 -4.94 3.34
C LEU A 9 5.37 -5.19 2.29
N LEU A 10 5.61 -6.03 1.29
CA LEU A 10 4.60 -6.43 0.31
C LEU A 10 3.41 -7.16 0.96
N GLU A 11 3.66 -8.02 1.95
CA GLU A 11 2.60 -8.62 2.77
C GLU A 11 1.77 -7.55 3.49
N HIS A 12 2.42 -6.54 4.07
CA HIS A 12 1.72 -5.43 4.71
C HIS A 12 0.94 -4.57 3.72
N VAL A 13 1.38 -4.47 2.45
CA VAL A 13 0.60 -3.81 1.39
C VAL A 13 -0.70 -4.54 1.14
N VAL A 14 -0.68 -5.87 1.06
CA VAL A 14 -1.89 -6.70 0.90
C VAL A 14 -2.80 -6.56 2.12
N LEU A 15 -2.24 -6.69 3.32
CA LEU A 15 -2.99 -6.62 4.57
C LEU A 15 -3.67 -5.26 4.76
N ILE A 16 -2.97 -4.16 4.51
CA ILE A 16 -3.55 -2.82 4.63
C ILE A 16 -4.58 -2.56 3.53
N SER A 17 -4.38 -3.08 2.32
CA SER A 17 -5.40 -2.99 1.28
C SER A 17 -6.68 -3.68 1.70
N LYS A 18 -6.59 -4.90 2.26
CA LYS A 18 -7.75 -5.63 2.80
C LYS A 18 -8.46 -4.86 3.90
N GLU A 19 -7.72 -4.28 4.84
CA GLU A 19 -8.30 -3.46 5.92
C GLU A 19 -9.03 -2.22 5.38
N ILE A 20 -8.46 -1.55 4.38
CA ILE A 20 -9.11 -0.40 3.73
C ILE A 20 -10.41 -0.84 3.04
N LEU A 21 -10.42 -1.97 2.33
CA LEU A 21 -11.61 -2.49 1.65
C LEU A 21 -12.71 -2.99 2.61
N ASN A 22 -12.31 -3.49 3.78
CA ASN A 22 -13.24 -3.90 4.82
C ASN A 22 -13.87 -2.69 5.54
N SER A 23 -13.08 -1.64 5.79
CA SER A 23 -13.56 -0.43 6.48
C SER A 23 -14.43 0.50 5.62
N THR A 24 -14.38 0.37 4.29
CA THR A 24 -15.15 1.22 3.37
C THR A 24 -16.45 0.57 2.90
N LYS A 25 -17.50 1.40 2.76
CA LYS A 25 -18.78 1.01 2.15
C LYS A 25 -18.79 1.15 0.63
N SER A 26 -17.79 1.81 0.04
CA SER A 26 -17.74 2.06 -1.39
C SER A 26 -17.48 0.77 -2.18
N ARG A 27 -18.17 0.60 -3.30
CA ARG A 27 -17.92 -0.49 -4.26
C ARG A 27 -16.62 -0.30 -5.04
N VAL A 28 -16.14 0.95 -5.14
CA VAL A 28 -14.91 1.30 -5.84
C VAL A 28 -14.04 2.19 -4.96
N VAL A 29 -12.76 1.82 -4.81
CA VAL A 29 -11.83 2.53 -3.94
C VAL A 29 -10.56 2.83 -4.72
N SER A 30 -10.21 4.11 -4.85
CA SER A 30 -9.00 4.55 -5.55
C SER A 30 -7.97 5.09 -4.55
N ILE A 31 -6.75 4.54 -4.56
CA ILE A 31 -5.68 4.90 -3.64
C ILE A 31 -4.39 5.13 -4.43
N LYS A 32 -3.68 6.24 -4.17
CA LYS A 32 -2.34 6.45 -4.71
C LYS A 32 -1.41 5.35 -4.21
N LEU A 33 -0.64 4.71 -5.09
CA LEU A 33 0.33 3.69 -4.68
C LEU A 33 1.33 4.21 -3.65
N ARG A 34 1.79 5.46 -3.79
CA ARG A 34 2.65 6.12 -2.80
C ARG A 34 2.00 6.22 -1.42
N THR A 35 0.70 6.48 -1.35
CA THR A 35 -0.03 6.55 -0.06
C THR A 35 -0.13 5.16 0.55
N LEU A 36 -0.50 4.16 -0.25
CA LEU A 36 -0.60 2.78 0.20
C LEU A 36 0.75 2.25 0.73
N LEU A 37 1.85 2.56 0.04
CA LEU A 37 3.20 2.24 0.50
C LEU A 37 3.50 2.85 1.86
N ARG A 38 3.19 4.12 2.06
CA ARG A 38 3.42 4.79 3.35
C ARG A 38 2.62 4.13 4.47
N TYR A 39 1.37 3.76 4.19
CA TYR A 39 0.52 3.11 5.19
C TYR A 39 1.06 1.73 5.53
N ALA A 40 1.40 0.92 4.52
CA ALA A 40 2.02 -0.39 4.70
C ALA A 40 3.34 -0.31 5.47
N TYR A 41 4.17 0.69 5.20
CA TYR A 41 5.44 0.87 5.90
C TYR A 41 5.24 1.24 7.38
N VAL A 42 4.31 2.15 7.67
CA VAL A 42 3.94 2.48 9.05
C VAL A 42 3.41 1.24 9.76
N ALA A 43 2.51 0.48 9.12
CA ALA A 43 1.98 -0.76 9.66
C ALA A 43 3.09 -1.79 9.96
N TYR A 44 4.01 -1.98 9.01
CA TYR A 44 5.17 -2.87 9.16
C TYR A 44 6.08 -2.48 10.32
N ARG A 45 6.35 -1.18 10.50
CA ARG A 45 7.21 -0.64 11.56
C ARG A 45 6.55 -0.65 12.94
N GLN A 46 5.25 -0.36 12.99
CA GLN A 46 4.50 -0.17 14.23
C GLN A 46 3.66 -1.40 14.62
N LYS A 47 3.71 -2.47 13.82
CA LYS A 47 2.99 -3.73 14.03
C LYS A 47 1.50 -3.54 14.30
N THR A 48 0.87 -2.64 13.54
CA THR A 48 -0.54 -2.32 13.67
C THR A 48 -1.22 -2.22 12.31
N THR A 49 -2.49 -2.60 12.26
CA THR A 49 -3.36 -2.51 11.08
C THR A 49 -4.41 -1.42 11.24
N ASN A 50 -4.50 -0.78 12.41
CA ASN A 50 -5.48 0.26 12.69
C ASN A 50 -5.22 1.49 11.80
N LEU A 51 -6.14 1.73 10.85
CA LEU A 51 -6.00 2.78 9.85
C LEU A 51 -5.96 4.20 10.44
N ASN A 52 -6.60 4.43 11.59
CA ASN A 52 -6.58 5.74 12.26
C ASN A 52 -5.19 6.00 12.88
N SER A 53 -4.65 5.01 13.59
CA SER A 53 -3.30 5.07 14.15
C SER A 53 -2.25 5.24 13.04
N ILE A 54 -2.37 4.47 11.96
CA ILE A 54 -1.47 4.56 10.80
C ILE A 54 -1.50 5.97 10.21
N ARG A 55 -2.69 6.53 9.96
CA ARG A 55 -2.85 7.87 9.38
C ARG A 55 -2.18 8.95 10.23
N GLY A 56 -2.27 8.86 11.55
CA GLY A 56 -1.62 9.78 12.48
C GLY A 56 -0.08 9.71 12.46
N LEU A 57 0.49 8.56 12.10
CA LEU A 57 1.95 8.32 12.13
C LEU A 57 2.63 8.53 10.78
N VAL A 58 1.89 8.54 9.68
CA VAL A 58 2.39 8.75 8.30
C VAL A 58 3.29 9.98 8.12
N PRO A 59 3.08 11.14 8.80
CA PRO A 59 3.99 12.28 8.68
C PRO A 59 5.38 12.02 9.29
N ARG A 60 5.45 11.22 10.35
CA ARG A 60 6.64 10.97 11.19
C ARG A 60 7.43 9.73 10.74
N VAL A 61 6.75 8.70 10.26
CA VAL A 61 7.36 7.44 9.80
C VAL A 61 7.37 7.40 8.28
N ARG A 62 8.56 7.45 7.68
CA ARG A 62 8.73 7.50 6.21
C ARG A 62 9.46 6.26 5.70
N PRO A 63 9.00 5.64 4.60
CA PRO A 63 9.75 4.57 3.95
C PRO A 63 11.09 5.09 3.43
N PRO A 64 12.18 4.31 3.56
CA PRO A 64 13.50 4.67 3.02
C PRO A 64 13.46 4.70 1.48
N SER A 65 14.33 5.51 0.88
CA SER A 65 14.38 5.74 -0.57
C SER A 65 14.52 4.46 -1.40
N ARG A 66 15.25 3.46 -0.89
CA ARG A 66 15.40 2.13 -1.49
C ARG A 66 14.09 1.34 -1.64
N LEU A 67 13.04 1.69 -0.90
CA LEU A 67 11.70 1.10 -1.00
C LEU A 67 10.72 2.01 -1.76
N THR A 68 11.13 3.22 -2.15
CA THR A 68 10.30 4.18 -2.89
C THR A 68 10.78 4.36 -4.33
N ASN A 69 11.18 3.28 -5.00
CA ASN A 69 11.63 3.28 -6.39
C ASN A 69 10.62 2.60 -7.32
N GLN A 70 10.81 2.76 -8.63
CA GLN A 70 9.89 2.23 -9.65
C GLN A 70 9.78 0.69 -9.59
N TYR A 71 10.85 -0.03 -9.28
CA TYR A 71 10.85 -1.49 -9.17
C TYR A 71 9.94 -1.96 -8.04
N PHE A 72 10.03 -1.33 -6.86
CA PHE A 72 9.16 -1.66 -5.74
C PHE A 72 7.69 -1.35 -6.07
N TYR A 73 7.39 -0.22 -6.70
CA TYR A 73 6.02 0.10 -7.12
C TYR A 73 5.46 -0.91 -8.13
N ARG A 74 6.28 -1.41 -9.07
CA ARG A 74 5.84 -2.47 -10.01
C ARG A 74 5.51 -3.77 -9.27
N GLU A 75 6.26 -4.12 -8.23
CA GLU A 75 5.96 -5.29 -7.42
C GLU A 75 4.71 -5.14 -6.57
N MET A 76 4.47 -3.95 -6.01
CA MET A 76 3.19 -3.64 -5.37
C MET A 76 2.02 -3.82 -6.35
N GLU A 77 2.13 -3.31 -7.57
CA GLU A 77 1.07 -3.49 -8.58
C GLU A 77 0.82 -4.96 -8.90
N ARG A 78 1.89 -5.75 -9.06
CA ARG A 78 1.79 -7.19 -9.30
C ARG A 78 1.05 -7.88 -8.16
N ILE A 79 1.52 -7.73 -6.91
CA ILE A 79 0.91 -8.44 -5.78
C ILE A 79 -0.53 -7.98 -5.53
N LEU A 80 -0.86 -6.72 -5.80
CA LEU A 80 -2.24 -6.22 -5.69
C LEU A 80 -3.14 -6.83 -6.76
N ARG A 81 -2.66 -7.00 -8.00
CA ARG A 81 -3.39 -7.70 -9.07
C ARG A 81 -3.60 -9.19 -8.74
N ASP A 82 -2.61 -9.82 -8.13
CA ASP A 82 -2.67 -11.23 -7.77
C ASP A 82 -3.66 -11.51 -6.62
N ASN A 83 -3.93 -10.51 -5.77
CA ASN A 83 -4.75 -10.68 -4.55
C ASN A 83 -6.14 -10.01 -4.61
N PHE A 84 -6.35 -9.07 -5.53
CA PHE A 84 -7.57 -8.25 -5.59
C PHE A 84 -8.02 -7.97 -7.02
N ASN A 85 -9.31 -7.70 -7.21
CA ASN A 85 -9.81 -7.15 -8.47
C ASN A 85 -9.43 -5.66 -8.57
N VAL A 86 -8.31 -5.37 -9.25
CA VAL A 86 -7.76 -4.02 -9.34
C VAL A 86 -7.41 -3.59 -10.76
N LYS A 87 -7.52 -2.28 -10.99
CA LYS A 87 -6.98 -1.59 -12.16
C LYS A 87 -5.93 -0.57 -11.72
N ILE A 88 -4.84 -0.48 -12.47
CA ILE A 88 -3.83 0.56 -12.26
C ILE A 88 -4.15 1.73 -13.20
N GLU A 89 -4.27 2.92 -12.63
CA GLU A 89 -4.56 4.14 -13.37
C GLU A 89 -3.46 5.17 -13.16
N ASN A 90 -2.92 5.68 -14.27
CA ASN A 90 -2.04 6.84 -14.25
C ASN A 90 -2.92 8.10 -14.38
N ARG A 91 -2.92 8.94 -13.34
CA ARG A 91 -3.66 10.21 -13.32
C ARG A 91 -2.63 11.33 -13.15
N ARG A 92 -2.33 12.04 -14.24
CA ARG A 92 -1.21 13.01 -14.32
C ARG A 92 0.09 12.34 -13.86
N GLN A 93 0.81 12.93 -12.91
CA GLN A 93 2.07 12.41 -12.35
C GLN A 93 1.92 11.30 -11.30
N PHE A 94 0.69 10.88 -10.95
CA PHE A 94 0.47 9.92 -9.88
C PHE A 94 -0.12 8.62 -10.40
N ARG A 95 0.36 7.52 -9.83
CA ARG A 95 -0.16 6.18 -10.10
C ARG A 95 -1.09 5.74 -8.98
N TYR A 96 -2.29 5.33 -9.36
CA TYR A 96 -3.36 4.89 -8.47
C TYR A 96 -3.63 3.40 -8.70
N VAL A 97 -3.94 2.70 -7.62
CA VAL A 97 -4.63 1.42 -7.65
C VAL A 97 -6.11 1.68 -7.39
N VAL A 98 -6.95 1.15 -8.27
CA VAL A 98 -8.42 1.21 -8.17
C VAL A 98 -8.90 -0.20 -7.86
N PHE A 99 -9.50 -0.37 -6.70
CA PHE A 99 -10.08 -1.63 -6.24
C PHE A 99 -11.57 -1.65 -6.55
N TYR A 100 -12.05 -2.81 -7.01
CA TYR A 100 -13.46 -3.11 -7.23
C TYR A 100 -13.89 -4.20 -6.24
N LYS A 101 -14.92 -3.93 -5.44
CA LYS A 101 -15.46 -4.82 -4.42
C LYS A 101 -16.68 -5.59 -4.93
#